data_AF-A0A0A9DZB6-F1
#
_entry.id   AF-A0A0A9DZB6-F1
#
_cell.length_a   1.000
_cell.length_b   1.000
_cell.length_c   1.000
_cell.angle_alpha   90.00
_cell.angle_beta   90.00
_cell.angle_gamma   90.00
#
_symmetry.space_group_name_H-M   'P 1'
#
loop_
_entity.id
_entity.type
_entity.pdbx_description
1 polymer ?
#
loop_
_entity_poly.entity_id
_entity_poly.type
_entity_poly.pdbx_seq_one_letter_code
_entity_poly.pdbx_strand_id
1 'polypeptide(L)'
;MENNHKDSSSLLSTPDAENLLRQHNMSLPFTFWSYIFTLMLQIGVKHSEESIRVDALSAMILIVRTTDPKEERQKFEFTSVMERLHRLLQKENGLLVKKHSVRLLFLLLNCPAMLKLLCSGGKDGSEQMESEGNENNSSKHAISSVLEDLSECLTCEATCCLGIELHRLVIILLAYIASSGKLGYEVLLGPVTARGSNFLEVIMEVLASQMQYETQELLKERCLLMREALILLNRLASHTNFSKPTMEVLTSSKLCATLTIDVANRLPQTQMANDLAELAQKFRSRVYSFLEEKPLTADGSNPNASRKSLNFQEQRDSLVDRPIPR
;
A
#
# COMPACT_ATOMS: atom_id res chain seq x y z
N MET A 1 -48.16 -1.18 -56.02
CA MET A 1 -47.71 0.20 -56.30
C MET A 1 -47.05 0.71 -55.03
N GLU A 2 -45.78 1.09 -55.16
CA GLU A 2 -44.96 1.75 -54.14
C GLU A 2 -45.54 3.11 -53.73
N ASN A 3 -45.41 3.48 -52.45
CA ASN A 3 -44.56 4.59 -51.95
C ASN A 3 -45.07 5.19 -50.62
N ASN A 4 -44.26 4.98 -49.58
CA ASN A 4 -43.60 5.95 -48.67
C ASN A 4 -44.29 7.22 -48.10
N HIS A 5 -43.93 7.43 -46.80
CA HIS A 5 -43.92 8.66 -45.97
C HIS A 5 -45.27 9.13 -45.40
N LYS A 6 -45.42 9.52 -44.12
CA LYS A 6 -44.48 10.12 -43.15
C LYS A 6 -45.08 10.14 -41.72
N ASP A 7 -44.26 9.77 -40.74
CA ASP A 7 -44.12 10.29 -39.37
C ASP A 7 -45.31 10.98 -38.67
N SER A 8 -45.80 10.34 -37.60
CA SER A 8 -46.45 11.01 -36.47
C SER A 8 -46.36 10.13 -35.23
N SER A 9 -45.28 10.26 -34.48
CA SER A 9 -45.15 9.71 -33.13
C SER A 9 -44.15 10.56 -32.34
N SER A 10 -44.58 11.76 -31.96
CA SER A 10 -43.95 12.49 -30.86
C SER A 10 -44.76 12.27 -29.58
N LEU A 11 -44.04 12.34 -28.45
CA LEU A 11 -44.51 12.49 -27.07
C LEU A 11 -44.62 11.21 -26.24
N LEU A 12 -43.49 10.82 -25.62
CA LEU A 12 -43.21 11.03 -24.18
C LEU A 12 -41.99 10.19 -23.77
N SER A 13 -40.79 10.67 -24.10
CA SER A 13 -39.57 10.24 -23.42
C SER A 13 -39.45 11.06 -22.13
N THR A 14 -39.74 10.43 -20.99
CA THR A 14 -39.36 10.92 -19.66
C THR A 14 -37.87 11.28 -19.66
N PRO A 15 -37.49 12.50 -19.27
CA PRO A 15 -36.09 12.86 -19.23
C PRO A 15 -35.38 12.07 -18.13
N ASP A 16 -34.33 11.36 -18.51
CA ASP A 16 -33.36 10.74 -17.59
C ASP A 16 -32.95 11.76 -16.52
N ALA A 17 -33.04 11.37 -15.24
CA ALA A 17 -32.67 12.21 -14.12
C ALA A 17 -31.20 12.70 -14.20
N GLU A 18 -30.33 11.99 -14.93
CA GLU A 18 -28.96 12.42 -15.24
C GLU A 18 -28.90 13.62 -16.20
N ASN A 19 -29.85 13.76 -17.13
CA ASN A 19 -29.92 14.91 -18.04
C ASN A 19 -30.47 16.17 -17.36
N LEU A 20 -31.34 16.02 -16.36
CA LEU A 20 -31.86 17.16 -15.58
C LEU A 20 -30.79 17.77 -14.66
N LEU A 21 -29.87 16.96 -14.11
CA LEU A 21 -28.72 17.47 -13.34
C LEU A 21 -27.70 18.22 -14.20
N ARG A 22 -27.61 17.91 -15.50
CA ARG A 22 -26.78 18.68 -16.45
C ARG A 22 -27.44 19.96 -16.96
N GLN A 23 -28.78 20.08 -16.88
CA GLN A 23 -29.50 21.24 -17.41
C GLN A 23 -29.50 22.45 -16.46
N HIS A 24 -29.26 22.26 -15.16
CA HIS A 24 -28.99 23.37 -14.23
C HIS A 24 -27.48 23.62 -14.12
N ASN A 25 -26.88 24.13 -15.21
CA ASN A 25 -25.52 24.66 -15.20
C ASN A 25 -25.45 25.95 -14.36
N MET A 26 -25.36 25.78 -13.04
CA MET A 26 -24.74 26.76 -12.16
C MET A 26 -23.34 26.24 -11.82
N SER A 27 -22.50 26.05 -12.84
CA SER A 27 -21.11 25.65 -12.63
C SER A 27 -20.35 26.83 -12.03
N LEU A 28 -20.09 26.79 -10.73
CA LEU A 28 -19.26 27.79 -10.07
C LEU A 28 -17.83 27.69 -10.63
N PRO A 29 -17.13 28.82 -10.84
CA PRO A 29 -15.76 28.82 -11.33
C PRO A 29 -14.83 28.04 -10.39
N PHE A 30 -13.77 27.42 -10.95
CA PHE A 30 -12.76 26.72 -10.14
C PHE A 30 -12.18 27.60 -9.02
N THR A 31 -12.01 28.90 -9.24
CA THR A 31 -11.50 29.83 -8.22
C THR A 31 -12.37 29.87 -6.97
N PHE A 32 -13.69 29.74 -7.12
CA PHE A 32 -14.61 29.61 -5.99
C PHE A 32 -14.37 28.30 -5.24
N TRP A 33 -14.31 27.17 -5.96
CA TRP A 33 -14.09 25.86 -5.35
C TRP A 33 -12.72 25.74 -4.68
N SER A 34 -11.68 26.31 -5.29
CA SER A 34 -10.34 26.39 -4.72
C SER A 34 -10.31 27.22 -3.43
N TYR A 35 -11.01 28.36 -3.40
CA TYR A 35 -11.14 29.17 -2.20
C TYR A 35 -11.82 28.39 -1.06
N ILE A 36 -12.96 27.75 -1.33
CA ILE A 36 -13.67 26.95 -0.32
C ILE A 36 -12.83 25.77 0.14
N PHE A 37 -12.14 25.10 -0.78
CA PHE A 37 -11.23 24.00 -0.44
C PHE A 37 -10.15 24.46 0.56
N THR A 38 -9.48 25.57 0.28
CA THR A 38 -8.44 26.13 1.15
C THR A 38 -9.01 26.52 2.52
N LEU A 39 -10.20 27.11 2.57
CA LEU A 39 -10.87 27.46 3.81
C LEU A 39 -11.23 26.21 4.63
N MET A 40 -11.82 25.19 4.00
CA MET A 40 -12.15 23.93 4.68
C MET A 40 -10.89 23.23 5.19
N LEU A 41 -9.80 23.26 4.42
CA LEU A 41 -8.53 22.69 4.85
C LEU A 41 -7.94 23.43 6.06
N GLN A 42 -8.13 24.75 6.16
CA GLN A 42 -7.77 25.52 7.36
C GLN A 42 -8.67 25.14 8.55
N ILE A 43 -9.98 25.02 8.35
CA ILE A 43 -10.94 24.63 9.40
C ILE A 43 -10.59 23.24 9.96
N GLY A 44 -10.35 22.27 9.08
CA GLY A 44 -10.02 20.90 9.48
C GLY A 44 -8.75 20.82 10.34
N VAL A 45 -7.74 21.64 10.05
CA VAL A 45 -6.50 21.66 10.85
C VAL A 45 -6.64 22.47 12.14
N LYS A 46 -7.42 23.55 12.13
CA LYS A 46 -7.51 24.49 13.26
C LYS A 46 -8.37 23.98 14.41
N HIS A 47 -9.48 23.32 14.10
CA HIS A 47 -10.42 22.82 15.10
C HIS A 47 -9.92 21.52 15.72
N SER A 48 -10.34 21.19 16.94
CA SER A 48 -10.02 19.92 17.61
C SER A 48 -11.18 18.93 17.57
N GLU A 49 -12.40 19.42 17.39
CA GLU A 49 -13.63 18.64 17.37
C GLU A 49 -13.67 17.71 16.15
N GLU A 50 -13.80 16.41 16.39
CA GLU A 50 -13.77 15.39 15.32
C GLU A 50 -14.86 15.63 14.27
N SER A 51 -16.07 16.00 14.70
CA SER A 51 -17.19 16.30 13.79
C SER A 51 -16.88 17.43 12.83
N ILE A 52 -16.34 18.56 13.32
CA ILE A 52 -15.98 19.72 12.49
C ILE A 52 -14.91 19.33 11.46
N ARG A 53 -13.91 18.55 11.89
CA ARG A 53 -12.85 18.07 10.99
C ARG A 53 -13.39 17.15 9.89
N VAL A 54 -14.28 16.23 10.26
CA VAL A 54 -14.92 15.30 9.32
C VAL A 54 -15.81 16.04 8.33
N ASP A 55 -16.58 17.04 8.77
CA ASP A 55 -17.43 17.85 7.89
C ASP A 55 -16.59 18.66 6.90
N ALA A 56 -15.51 19.29 7.37
CA ALA A 56 -14.56 20.00 6.51
C ALA A 56 -13.93 19.06 5.47
N LEU A 57 -13.48 17.87 5.89
CA LEU A 57 -12.92 16.86 4.98
C LEU A 57 -13.96 16.35 3.97
N SER A 58 -15.21 16.18 4.40
CA SER A 58 -16.30 15.75 3.53
C SER A 58 -16.61 16.81 2.46
N ALA A 59 -16.64 18.08 2.83
CA ALA A 59 -16.77 19.19 1.88
C ALA A 59 -15.62 19.19 0.87
N MET A 60 -14.37 19.04 1.31
CA MET A 60 -13.21 18.94 0.43
C MET A 60 -13.30 17.74 -0.53
N ILE A 61 -13.71 16.57 -0.04
CA ILE A 61 -13.92 15.38 -0.88
C ILE A 61 -14.96 15.65 -1.97
N LEU A 62 -16.07 16.31 -1.65
CA LEU A 62 -17.10 16.67 -2.62
C LEU A 62 -16.55 17.64 -3.68
N ILE A 63 -15.81 18.67 -3.25
CA ILE A 63 -15.17 19.63 -4.15
C ILE A 63 -14.23 18.90 -5.12
N VAL A 64 -13.31 18.09 -4.61
CA VAL A 64 -12.34 17.37 -5.46
C VAL A 64 -13.04 16.44 -6.45
N ARG A 65 -14.14 15.78 -6.05
CA ARG A 65 -14.96 14.94 -6.97
C ARG A 65 -15.59 15.74 -8.10
N THR A 66 -15.95 17.00 -7.87
CA THR A 66 -16.55 17.88 -8.89
C THR A 66 -15.52 18.57 -9.78
N THR A 67 -14.25 18.64 -9.38
CA THR A 67 -13.18 19.25 -10.17
C THR A 67 -12.56 18.30 -11.20
N ASP A 68 -12.13 18.85 -12.33
CA ASP A 68 -11.42 18.11 -13.37
C ASP A 68 -10.09 17.54 -12.85
N PRO A 69 -9.86 16.21 -12.97
CA PRO A 69 -8.66 15.58 -12.44
C PRO A 69 -7.35 16.01 -13.09
N LYS A 70 -7.37 16.47 -14.34
CA LYS A 70 -6.15 16.78 -15.11
C LYS A 70 -5.83 18.26 -15.11
N GLU A 71 -6.84 19.12 -15.21
CA GLU A 71 -6.66 20.57 -15.39
C GLU A 71 -6.78 21.35 -14.09
N GLU A 72 -7.76 21.01 -13.26
CA GLU A 72 -8.14 21.81 -12.09
C GLU A 72 -7.43 21.34 -10.82
N ARG A 73 -7.37 20.03 -10.56
CA ARG A 73 -6.80 19.50 -9.31
C ARG A 73 -5.32 19.84 -9.11
N GLN A 74 -4.55 19.93 -10.19
CA GLN A 74 -3.14 20.34 -10.12
C GLN A 74 -2.94 21.78 -9.62
N LYS A 75 -3.99 22.61 -9.64
CA LYS A 75 -3.95 23.99 -9.15
C LYS A 75 -4.15 24.07 -7.63
N PHE A 76 -4.47 22.97 -6.96
CA PHE A 76 -4.37 22.90 -5.50
C PHE A 76 -2.89 22.90 -5.11
N GLU A 77 -2.51 23.75 -4.16
CA GLU A 77 -1.14 23.91 -3.68
C GLU A 77 -0.61 22.62 -3.04
N PHE A 78 0.01 21.74 -3.83
CA PHE A 78 0.37 20.37 -3.44
C PHE A 78 1.11 20.30 -2.10
N THR A 79 2.16 21.10 -1.93
CA THR A 79 2.98 21.09 -0.71
C THR A 79 2.17 21.52 0.51
N SER A 80 1.41 22.61 0.42
CA SER A 80 0.52 23.06 1.50
C SER A 80 -0.52 22.00 1.86
N VAL A 81 -1.09 21.35 0.86
CA VAL A 81 -2.07 20.27 1.04
C VAL A 81 -1.45 19.09 1.77
N MET A 82 -0.25 18.65 1.40
CA MET A 82 0.45 17.55 2.07
C MET A 82 0.80 17.87 3.52
N GLU A 83 1.31 19.06 3.80
CA GLU A 83 1.61 19.50 5.18
C GLU A 83 0.38 19.48 6.09
N ARG A 84 -0.78 19.83 5.53
CA ARG A 84 -2.05 19.86 6.27
C ARG A 84 -2.67 18.48 6.39
N LEU A 85 -2.53 17.63 5.37
CA LEU A 85 -2.94 16.22 5.43
C LEU A 85 -2.13 15.45 6.47
N HIS A 86 -0.82 15.70 6.58
CA HIS A 86 0.01 15.13 7.64
C HIS A 86 -0.62 15.37 9.01
N ARG A 87 -0.92 16.63 9.35
CA ARG A 87 -1.57 17.00 10.64
C ARG A 87 -2.92 16.32 10.88
N LEU A 88 -3.65 15.96 9.83
CA LEU A 88 -4.93 15.27 9.94
C LEU A 88 -4.79 13.74 10.01
N LEU A 89 -3.66 13.20 9.57
CA LEU A 89 -3.36 11.76 9.59
C LEU A 89 -2.63 11.32 10.87
N GLN A 90 -2.02 12.26 11.59
CA GLN A 90 -1.34 12.02 12.87
C GLN A 90 -2.14 11.13 13.83
N LYS A 91 -1.41 10.30 14.58
CA LYS A 91 -1.95 9.21 15.40
C LYS A 91 -2.99 9.60 16.44
N GLU A 92 -2.89 10.80 16.99
CA GLU A 92 -3.80 11.35 17.98
C GLU A 92 -5.21 11.62 17.43
N ASN A 93 -5.34 11.70 16.11
CA ASN A 93 -6.62 11.98 15.49
C ASN A 93 -7.51 10.73 15.43
N GLY A 94 -8.82 10.96 15.54
CA GLY A 94 -9.84 9.93 15.43
C GLY A 94 -9.85 9.22 14.07
N LEU A 95 -10.32 7.97 14.06
CA LEU A 95 -10.30 7.11 12.88
C LEU A 95 -11.11 7.69 11.72
N LEU A 96 -12.19 8.44 11.99
CA LEU A 96 -12.99 9.05 10.92
C LEU A 96 -12.22 10.15 10.21
N VAL A 97 -11.47 10.98 10.94
CA VAL A 97 -10.62 12.02 10.36
C VAL A 97 -9.58 11.38 9.46
N LYS A 98 -8.82 10.40 9.98
CA LYS A 98 -7.81 9.66 9.20
C LYS A 98 -8.40 9.05 7.93
N LYS A 99 -9.54 8.37 8.05
CA LYS A 99 -10.25 7.75 6.92
C LYS A 99 -10.63 8.76 5.84
N HIS A 100 -11.15 9.94 6.22
CA HIS A 100 -11.50 10.97 5.25
C HIS A 100 -10.25 11.62 4.65
N SER A 101 -9.18 11.80 5.41
CA SER A 101 -7.88 12.29 4.91
C SER A 101 -7.28 11.34 3.87
N VAL A 102 -7.28 10.03 4.12
CA VAL A 102 -6.81 9.02 3.14
C VAL A 102 -7.66 9.05 1.86
N ARG A 103 -8.99 9.19 1.99
CA ARG A 103 -9.89 9.31 0.84
C ARG A 103 -9.64 10.59 0.04
N LEU A 104 -9.43 11.71 0.73
CA LEU A 104 -9.10 12.98 0.09
C LEU A 104 -7.77 12.88 -0.66
N LEU A 105 -6.74 12.32 -0.03
CA LEU A 105 -5.45 12.06 -0.64
C LEU A 105 -5.60 11.19 -1.90
N PHE A 106 -6.33 10.09 -1.83
CA PHE A 106 -6.62 9.24 -2.99
C PHE A 106 -7.25 10.02 -4.15
N LEU A 107 -8.24 10.87 -3.87
CA LEU A 107 -8.92 11.67 -4.89
C LEU A 107 -8.01 12.75 -5.51
N LEU A 108 -7.13 13.35 -4.71
CA LEU A 108 -6.13 14.30 -5.18
C LEU A 108 -5.09 13.61 -6.07
N LEU A 109 -4.60 12.42 -5.67
CA LEU A 109 -3.65 11.66 -6.47
C LEU A 109 -4.25 11.07 -7.76
N ASN A 110 -5.57 11.08 -7.93
CA ASN A 110 -6.18 10.85 -9.25
C ASN A 110 -5.85 11.96 -10.27
N CYS A 111 -5.18 13.04 -9.84
CA CYS A 111 -4.47 13.96 -10.71
C CYS A 111 -3.08 13.40 -11.07
N PRO A 112 -2.79 13.12 -12.36
CA PRO A 112 -1.51 12.57 -12.78
C PRO A 112 -0.30 13.44 -12.39
N ALA A 113 -0.45 14.77 -12.39
CA ALA A 113 0.60 15.69 -11.99
C ALA A 113 0.95 15.55 -10.50
N MET A 114 -0.08 15.52 -9.63
CA MET A 114 0.11 15.34 -8.18
C MET A 114 0.65 13.94 -7.85
N LEU A 115 0.21 12.89 -8.54
CA LEU A 115 0.76 11.54 -8.39
C LEU A 115 2.23 11.49 -8.78
N LYS A 116 2.60 12.12 -9.90
CA LYS A 116 3.99 12.20 -10.34
C LYS A 116 4.86 12.91 -9.31
N LEU A 117 4.41 14.06 -8.80
CA LEU A 117 5.08 14.81 -7.73
C LEU A 117 5.30 13.98 -6.47
N LEU A 118 4.28 13.23 -6.04
CA LEU A 118 4.41 12.33 -4.89
C LEU A 118 5.45 11.24 -5.16
N CYS A 119 5.36 10.57 -6.31
CA CYS A 119 6.26 9.47 -6.65
C CYS A 119 7.70 9.90 -6.94
N SER A 120 7.93 11.13 -7.40
CA SER A 120 9.28 11.68 -7.63
C SER A 120 9.89 12.32 -6.37
N GLY A 121 9.19 12.31 -5.25
CA GLY A 121 9.63 12.92 -3.99
C GLY A 121 9.67 14.44 -4.04
N GLY A 122 8.74 15.07 -4.76
CA GLY A 122 8.62 16.53 -4.89
C GLY A 122 9.41 17.13 -6.05
N LYS A 123 10.14 16.31 -6.82
CA LYS A 123 10.91 16.77 -7.98
C LYS A 123 10.02 16.87 -9.21
N ASP A 124 9.83 18.08 -9.72
CA ASP A 124 9.33 18.25 -11.07
C ASP A 124 10.41 17.78 -12.06
N GLY A 125 10.02 16.97 -13.05
CA GLY A 125 10.94 16.27 -13.95
C GLY A 125 11.76 17.16 -14.91
N SER A 126 12.01 18.42 -14.57
CA SER A 126 12.98 19.29 -15.23
C SER A 126 14.38 18.99 -14.70
N GLU A 127 15.18 18.28 -15.48
CA GLU A 127 16.64 18.19 -15.30
C GLU A 127 17.35 19.51 -15.68
N GLN A 128 16.85 20.65 -15.20
CA GLN A 128 17.44 21.95 -15.50
C GLN A 128 17.75 22.70 -14.21
N MET A 129 19.07 22.77 -13.96
CA MET A 129 19.80 23.56 -12.98
C MET A 129 19.31 23.50 -11.54
N GLU A 130 20.19 23.01 -10.67
CA GLU A 130 20.14 23.22 -9.23
C GLU A 130 20.05 24.73 -8.93
N SER A 131 18.84 25.25 -8.85
CA SER A 131 18.54 26.56 -8.30
C SER A 131 17.58 26.38 -7.13
N GLU A 132 18.13 26.72 -5.96
CA GLU A 132 17.49 27.05 -4.68
C GLU A 132 16.83 25.90 -3.89
N GLY A 133 17.67 25.26 -3.07
CA GLY A 133 17.38 24.10 -2.21
C GLY A 133 16.50 24.35 -0.98
N ASN A 134 15.36 25.04 -1.12
CA ASN A 134 14.39 25.21 -0.02
C ASN A 134 13.01 24.59 -0.29
N GLU A 135 12.36 24.86 -1.43
CA GLU A 135 10.99 24.36 -1.71
C GLU A 135 10.93 22.86 -2.07
N ASN A 136 11.96 22.35 -2.73
CA ASN A 136 12.07 20.92 -3.02
C ASN A 136 12.29 20.10 -1.72
N ASN A 137 12.94 20.71 -0.73
CA ASN A 137 13.14 20.10 0.59
C ASN A 137 11.86 20.08 1.42
N SER A 138 11.06 21.17 1.41
CA SER A 138 9.77 21.20 2.12
C SER A 138 8.77 20.21 1.52
N SER A 139 8.68 20.14 0.18
CA SER A 139 7.80 19.20 -0.52
C SER A 139 8.17 17.75 -0.23
N LYS A 140 9.47 17.43 -0.27
CA LYS A 140 9.97 16.10 0.09
C LYS A 140 9.67 15.74 1.54
N HIS A 141 9.86 16.67 2.48
CA HIS A 141 9.55 16.45 3.89
C HIS A 141 8.05 16.22 4.11
N ALA A 142 7.19 17.02 3.48
CA ALA A 142 5.74 16.90 3.57
C ALA A 142 5.26 15.53 3.02
N ILE A 143 5.82 15.08 1.89
CA ILE A 143 5.55 13.75 1.34
C ILE A 143 5.99 12.66 2.33
N SER A 144 7.22 12.72 2.86
CA SER A 144 7.72 11.73 3.83
C SER A 144 6.81 11.63 5.04
N SER A 145 6.42 12.77 5.60
CA SER A 145 5.55 12.84 6.78
C SER A 145 4.20 12.17 6.53
N VAL A 146 3.58 12.41 5.36
CA VAL A 146 2.32 11.75 4.98
C VAL A 146 2.51 10.24 4.80
N LEU A 147 3.61 9.79 4.19
CA LEU A 147 3.88 8.35 4.03
C LEU A 147 4.10 7.66 5.39
N GLU A 148 4.80 8.32 6.31
CA GLU A 148 4.97 7.87 7.69
C GLU A 148 3.61 7.74 8.40
N ASP A 149 2.74 8.76 8.32
CA ASP A 149 1.41 8.69 8.94
C ASP A 149 0.52 7.61 8.30
N LEU A 150 0.65 7.36 6.98
CA LEU A 150 -0.06 6.26 6.30
C LEU A 150 0.40 4.90 6.84
N SER A 151 1.69 4.75 7.14
CA SER A 151 2.21 3.55 7.78
C SER A 151 1.69 3.41 9.22
N GLU A 152 1.56 4.52 9.95
CA GLU A 152 0.98 4.53 11.29
C GLU A 152 -0.51 4.17 11.28
N CYS A 153 -1.24 4.61 10.25
CA CYS A 153 -2.62 4.18 10.00
C CYS A 153 -2.75 2.67 9.75
N LEU A 154 -1.71 1.98 9.27
CA LEU A 154 -1.71 0.52 9.07
C LEU A 154 -1.27 -0.25 10.32
N THR A 155 -0.44 0.35 11.17
CA THR A 155 0.08 -0.29 12.39
C THR A 155 -0.82 -0.08 13.60
N CYS A 156 -1.85 0.77 13.49
CA CYS A 156 -2.86 0.93 14.53
C CYS A 156 -3.67 -0.36 14.73
N GLU A 157 -4.11 -0.63 15.96
CA GLU A 157 -4.85 -1.86 16.26
C GLU A 157 -6.26 -1.79 15.65
N ALA A 158 -6.46 -2.47 14.52
CA ALA A 158 -7.75 -2.51 13.83
C ALA A 158 -8.69 -3.57 14.44
N THR A 159 -9.21 -3.28 15.63
CA THR A 159 -10.17 -4.13 16.35
C THR A 159 -11.64 -3.86 16.00
N CYS A 160 -11.93 -2.73 15.33
CA CYS A 160 -13.28 -2.34 14.93
C CYS A 160 -13.42 -2.25 13.40
N CYS A 161 -14.67 -2.29 12.92
CA CYS A 161 -15.01 -2.18 11.49
C CYS A 161 -14.32 -0.96 10.84
N LEU A 162 -14.38 0.20 11.48
CA LEU A 162 -13.80 1.43 10.96
C LEU A 162 -12.27 1.37 10.82
N GLY A 163 -11.58 0.73 11.77
CA GLY A 163 -10.12 0.53 11.71
C GLY A 163 -9.72 -0.39 10.56
N ILE A 164 -10.45 -1.50 10.37
CA ILE A 164 -10.20 -2.44 9.25
C ILE A 164 -10.45 -1.74 7.90
N GLU A 165 -11.52 -0.93 7.81
CA GLU A 165 -11.78 -0.12 6.62
C GLU A 165 -10.70 0.92 6.34
N LEU A 166 -10.13 1.55 7.38
CA LEU A 166 -9.00 2.48 7.23
C LEU A 166 -7.78 1.76 6.66
N HIS A 167 -7.40 0.60 7.22
CA HIS A 167 -6.30 -0.20 6.70
C HIS A 167 -6.51 -0.53 5.22
N ARG A 168 -7.72 -0.98 4.88
CA ARG A 168 -8.07 -1.33 3.50
C ARG A 168 -7.93 -0.14 2.55
N LEU A 169 -8.38 1.05 2.97
CA LEU A 169 -8.27 2.26 2.16
C LEU A 169 -6.81 2.68 1.94
N VAL A 170 -5.95 2.55 2.95
CA VAL A 170 -4.52 2.82 2.79
C VAL A 170 -3.90 1.82 1.81
N ILE A 171 -4.22 0.53 1.90
CA ILE A 171 -3.72 -0.49 0.95
C ILE A 171 -4.18 -0.21 -0.48
N ILE A 172 -5.44 0.20 -0.68
CA ILE A 172 -5.96 0.61 -2.00
C ILE A 172 -5.18 1.81 -2.54
N LEU A 173 -4.89 2.80 -1.70
CA LEU A 173 -4.07 3.96 -2.06
C LEU A 173 -2.65 3.54 -2.46
N LEU A 174 -2.00 2.67 -1.69
CA LEU A 174 -0.67 2.15 -2.01
C LEU A 174 -0.67 1.35 -3.30
N ALA A 175 -1.71 0.56 -3.57
CA ALA A 175 -1.86 -0.16 -4.82
C ALA A 175 -2.02 0.79 -6.03
N TYR A 176 -2.71 1.91 -5.83
CA TYR A 176 -2.80 2.97 -6.83
C TYR A 176 -1.46 3.66 -7.06
N ILE A 177 -0.72 3.99 -5.99
CA ILE A 177 0.64 4.56 -6.10
C ILE A 177 1.57 3.60 -6.85
N ALA A 178 1.61 2.33 -6.48
CA ALA A 178 2.40 1.30 -7.16
C ALA A 178 2.03 1.13 -8.65
N SER A 179 0.81 1.51 -9.03
CA SER A 179 0.35 1.45 -10.43
C SER A 179 0.97 2.51 -11.34
N SER A 180 1.62 3.54 -10.78
CA SER A 180 2.29 4.61 -11.55
C SER A 180 3.62 4.17 -12.18
N GLY A 181 4.07 2.93 -11.91
CA GLY A 181 5.29 2.35 -12.47
C GLY A 181 6.45 2.37 -11.48
N LYS A 182 7.67 2.54 -12.00
CA LYS A 182 8.92 2.40 -11.22
C LYS A 182 8.98 3.34 -10.00
N LEU A 183 8.68 4.63 -10.19
CA LEU A 183 8.73 5.60 -9.10
C LEU A 183 7.71 5.28 -8.00
N GLY A 184 6.49 4.90 -8.38
CA GLY A 184 5.47 4.46 -7.41
C GLY A 184 5.86 3.20 -6.66
N TYR A 185 6.50 2.25 -7.33
CA TYR A 185 7.06 1.06 -6.67
C TYR A 185 8.17 1.43 -5.67
N GLU A 186 9.06 2.36 -6.03
CA GLU A 186 10.10 2.84 -5.13
C GLU A 186 9.54 3.53 -3.88
N VAL A 187 8.39 4.22 -3.97
CA VAL A 187 7.68 4.74 -2.79
C VAL A 187 7.31 3.63 -1.81
N LEU A 188 6.88 2.46 -2.32
CA LEU A 188 6.51 1.33 -1.47
C LEU A 188 7.72 0.68 -0.78
N LEU A 189 8.91 0.83 -1.33
CA LEU A 189 10.16 0.27 -0.80
C LEU A 189 10.90 1.23 0.14
N GLY A 190 10.55 2.52 0.13
CA GLY A 190 11.13 3.50 1.03
C GLY A 190 10.84 3.18 2.50
N PRO A 191 11.75 3.52 3.43
CA PRO A 191 11.49 3.39 4.86
C PRO A 191 10.38 4.36 5.26
N VAL A 192 9.38 3.87 5.99
CA VAL A 192 8.24 4.67 6.46
C VAL A 192 8.01 4.55 7.97
N THR A 193 8.80 3.73 8.65
CA THR A 193 8.77 3.63 10.11
C THR A 193 10.12 4.02 10.70
N ALA A 194 10.14 4.40 11.98
CA ALA A 194 11.38 4.66 12.72
C ALA A 194 12.32 3.43 12.78
N ARG A 195 11.78 2.22 12.56
CA ARG A 195 12.56 0.98 12.49
C ARG A 195 13.13 0.70 11.10
N GLY A 196 12.86 1.57 10.12
CA GLY A 196 13.30 1.43 8.74
C GLY A 196 12.45 0.46 7.91
N SER A 197 11.28 0.03 8.42
CA SER A 197 10.38 -0.86 7.68
C SER A 197 9.73 -0.13 6.52
N ASN A 198 9.58 -0.83 5.40
CA ASN A 198 8.84 -0.32 4.24
C ASN A 198 7.37 -0.79 4.25
N PHE A 199 6.56 -0.29 3.31
CA PHE A 199 5.13 -0.62 3.26
C PHE A 199 4.84 -2.10 3.03
N LEU A 200 5.70 -2.83 2.30
CA LEU A 200 5.48 -4.26 2.08
C LEU A 200 5.59 -5.04 3.39
N GLU A 201 6.59 -4.71 4.21
CA GLU A 201 6.77 -5.31 5.54
C GLU A 201 5.60 -4.98 6.46
N VAL A 202 5.15 -3.71 6.49
CA VAL A 202 3.98 -3.28 7.27
C VAL A 202 2.72 -4.02 6.82
N ILE A 203 2.50 -4.20 5.51
CA ILE A 203 1.36 -4.97 4.99
C ILE A 203 1.42 -6.44 5.45
N MET A 204 2.61 -7.04 5.50
CA MET A 204 2.77 -8.40 6.01
C MET A 204 2.40 -8.52 7.49
N GLU A 205 2.79 -7.53 8.31
CA GLU A 205 2.40 -7.45 9.71
C GLU A 205 0.87 -7.30 9.86
N VAL A 206 0.24 -6.45 9.04
CA VAL A 206 -1.23 -6.30 9.01
C VAL A 206 -1.90 -7.63 8.66
N LEU A 207 -1.46 -8.32 7.61
CA LEU A 207 -2.02 -9.62 7.24
C LEU A 207 -1.87 -10.64 8.37
N ALA A 208 -0.68 -10.73 8.98
CA ALA A 208 -0.42 -11.62 10.10
C ALA A 208 -1.32 -11.34 11.30
N SER A 209 -1.51 -10.07 11.66
CA SER A 209 -2.39 -9.63 12.75
C SER A 209 -3.85 -10.01 12.48
N GLN A 210 -4.35 -9.76 11.26
CA GLN A 210 -5.76 -10.00 10.93
C GLN A 210 -6.13 -11.49 10.89
N MET A 211 -5.16 -12.37 10.62
CA MET A 211 -5.35 -13.82 10.67
C MET A 211 -5.41 -14.41 12.10
N GLN A 212 -5.01 -13.67 13.14
CA GLN A 212 -5.04 -14.18 14.52
C GLN A 212 -6.46 -14.21 15.09
N TYR A 213 -7.39 -13.47 14.51
CA TYR A 213 -8.76 -13.42 14.99
C TYR A 213 -9.57 -14.59 14.45
N GLU A 214 -9.89 -15.54 15.34
CA GLU A 214 -10.70 -16.72 15.04
C GLU A 214 -12.22 -16.43 15.03
N THR A 215 -12.63 -15.21 15.41
CA THR A 215 -14.04 -14.84 15.51
C THR A 215 -14.65 -14.51 14.14
N GLN A 216 -15.93 -14.90 13.94
CA GLN A 216 -16.69 -14.49 12.76
C GLN A 216 -17.04 -12.99 12.76
N GLU A 217 -16.86 -12.30 13.90
CA GLU A 217 -17.07 -10.87 13.99
C GLU A 217 -16.10 -10.14 13.04
N LEU A 218 -16.64 -9.26 12.19
CA LEU A 218 -15.88 -8.52 11.17
C LEU A 218 -15.20 -9.40 10.10
N LEU A 219 -15.58 -10.68 9.96
CA LEU A 219 -14.97 -11.60 8.97
C LEU A 219 -15.02 -11.02 7.56
N LYS A 220 -16.16 -10.41 7.19
CA LYS A 220 -16.35 -9.79 5.87
C LYS A 220 -15.34 -8.67 5.63
N GLU A 221 -15.20 -7.75 6.57
CA GLU A 221 -14.29 -6.61 6.51
C GLU A 221 -12.84 -7.08 6.45
N ARG A 222 -12.47 -8.09 7.26
CA ARG A 222 -11.15 -8.73 7.25
C ARG A 222 -10.86 -9.38 5.91
N CYS A 223 -11.81 -10.13 5.33
CA CYS A 223 -11.67 -10.71 4.00
C CYS A 223 -11.45 -9.64 2.93
N LEU A 224 -12.18 -8.53 2.98
CA LEU A 224 -11.99 -7.42 2.04
C LEU A 224 -10.60 -6.79 2.17
N LEU A 225 -10.12 -6.57 3.40
CA LEU A 225 -8.77 -6.07 3.66
C LEU A 225 -7.71 -7.02 3.09
N MET A 226 -7.79 -8.32 3.42
CA MET A 226 -6.86 -9.35 2.94
C MET A 226 -6.88 -9.47 1.42
N ARG A 227 -8.05 -9.34 0.79
CA ARG A 227 -8.20 -9.31 -0.66
C ARG A 227 -7.42 -8.17 -1.30
N GLU A 228 -7.60 -6.94 -0.84
CA GLU A 228 -6.88 -5.79 -1.43
C GLU A 228 -5.37 -5.89 -1.23
N ALA A 229 -4.93 -6.38 -0.06
CA ALA A 229 -3.51 -6.62 0.22
C ALA A 229 -2.91 -7.67 -0.73
N LEU A 230 -3.60 -8.80 -0.91
CA LEU A 230 -3.14 -9.85 -1.81
C LEU A 230 -3.20 -9.45 -3.28
N ILE A 231 -4.14 -8.60 -3.70
CA ILE A 231 -4.15 -8.02 -5.05
C ILE A 231 -2.86 -7.21 -5.28
N LEU A 232 -2.51 -6.33 -4.35
CA LEU A 232 -1.28 -5.54 -4.42
C LEU A 232 -0.03 -6.44 -4.46
N LEU A 233 0.11 -7.35 -3.49
CA LEU A 233 1.27 -8.23 -3.38
C LEU A 233 1.44 -9.12 -4.62
N ASN A 234 0.36 -9.74 -5.10
CA ASN A 234 0.42 -10.56 -6.31
C ASN A 234 0.74 -9.74 -7.56
N ARG A 235 0.21 -8.51 -7.66
CA ARG A 235 0.54 -7.62 -8.77
C ARG A 235 2.03 -7.31 -8.79
N LEU A 236 2.62 -6.96 -7.65
CA LEU A 236 4.05 -6.68 -7.54
C LEU A 236 4.90 -7.93 -7.81
N ALA A 237 4.56 -9.05 -7.18
CA ALA A 237 5.25 -10.33 -7.32
C ALA A 237 5.12 -10.98 -8.71
N SER A 238 4.19 -10.50 -9.56
CA SER A 238 4.02 -10.96 -10.94
C SER A 238 4.61 -10.00 -11.99
N HIS A 239 5.06 -8.82 -11.56
CA HIS A 239 5.56 -7.80 -12.48
C HIS A 239 6.97 -8.16 -12.95
N THR A 240 7.23 -8.04 -14.26
CA THR A 240 8.50 -8.44 -14.89
C THR A 240 9.73 -7.81 -14.21
N ASN A 241 9.64 -6.53 -13.84
CA ASN A 241 10.75 -5.79 -13.24
C ASN A 241 10.72 -5.76 -11.70
N PHE A 242 9.58 -6.06 -11.06
CA PHE A 242 9.42 -5.87 -9.61
C PHE A 242 9.25 -7.18 -8.86
N SER A 243 9.00 -8.29 -9.55
CA SER A 243 8.79 -9.61 -8.93
C SER A 243 9.94 -10.00 -8.00
N LYS A 244 11.18 -10.07 -8.53
CA LYS A 244 12.35 -10.43 -7.75
C LYS A 244 12.62 -9.42 -6.60
N PRO A 245 12.68 -8.10 -6.82
CA PRO A 245 12.86 -7.14 -5.72
C PRO A 245 11.77 -7.22 -4.65
N THR A 246 10.51 -7.46 -5.02
CA THR A 246 9.39 -7.63 -4.08
C THR A 246 9.65 -8.83 -3.17
N MET A 247 10.02 -9.97 -3.77
CA MET A 247 10.32 -11.19 -3.02
C MET A 247 11.56 -11.05 -2.14
N GLU A 248 12.59 -10.34 -2.60
CA GLU A 248 13.78 -10.03 -1.81
C GLU A 248 13.44 -9.20 -0.57
N VAL A 249 12.55 -8.21 -0.70
CA VAL A 249 12.09 -7.40 0.44
C VAL A 249 11.29 -8.23 1.43
N LEU A 250 10.34 -9.03 0.95
CA LEU A 250 9.51 -9.93 1.79
C LEU A 250 10.33 -11.03 2.48
N THR A 251 11.56 -11.28 2.04
CA THR A 251 12.48 -12.27 2.62
C THR A 251 13.78 -11.65 3.14
N SER A 252 13.82 -10.32 3.28
CA SER A 252 15.05 -9.58 3.61
C SER A 252 15.53 -9.81 5.05
N SER A 253 14.59 -10.03 5.97
CA SER A 253 14.86 -10.30 7.38
C SER A 253 14.23 -11.62 7.81
N LYS A 254 14.78 -12.25 8.85
CA LYS A 254 14.21 -13.47 9.44
C LYS A 254 12.76 -13.26 9.87
N LEU A 255 12.45 -12.11 10.45
CA LEU A 255 11.10 -11.75 10.88
C LEU A 255 10.15 -11.67 9.69
N CYS A 256 10.49 -10.87 8.67
CA CYS A 256 9.62 -10.69 7.50
C CYS A 256 9.47 -11.98 6.68
N ALA A 257 10.55 -12.77 6.53
CA ALA A 257 10.47 -14.08 5.91
C ALA A 257 9.52 -15.04 6.65
N THR A 258 9.58 -15.04 7.99
CA THR A 258 8.68 -15.86 8.82
C THR A 258 7.22 -15.42 8.65
N LEU A 259 6.94 -14.11 8.70
CA LEU A 259 5.60 -13.57 8.48
C LEU A 259 5.09 -13.90 7.07
N THR A 260 5.95 -13.79 6.06
CA THR A 260 5.63 -14.13 4.66
C THR A 260 5.25 -15.60 4.51
N ILE A 261 6.01 -16.51 5.11
CA ILE A 261 5.72 -17.94 5.10
C ILE A 261 4.43 -18.24 5.89
N ASP A 262 4.21 -17.60 7.05
CA ASP A 262 3.00 -17.81 7.86
C ASP A 262 1.74 -17.39 7.08
N VAL A 263 1.75 -16.18 6.52
CA VAL A 263 0.67 -15.64 5.67
C VAL A 263 0.41 -16.51 4.44
N ALA A 264 1.47 -16.93 3.73
CA ALA A 264 1.36 -17.81 2.57
C ALA A 264 0.74 -19.18 2.93
N ASN A 265 0.96 -19.68 4.14
CA ASN A 265 0.45 -20.97 4.56
C ASN A 265 -0.98 -20.93 5.10
N ARG A 266 -1.31 -19.89 5.88
CA ARG A 266 -2.58 -19.79 6.60
C ARG A 266 -3.71 -19.22 5.76
N LEU A 267 -3.46 -18.18 4.95
CA LEU A 267 -4.53 -17.54 4.16
C LEU A 267 -5.32 -18.50 3.26
N PRO A 268 -4.69 -19.48 2.56
CA PRO A 268 -5.44 -20.43 1.73
C PRO A 268 -6.36 -21.37 2.51
N GLN A 269 -6.15 -21.53 3.83
CA GLN A 269 -6.89 -22.47 4.68
C GLN A 269 -8.07 -21.81 5.39
N THR A 270 -8.15 -20.48 5.37
CA THR A 270 -9.23 -19.75 6.02
C THR A 270 -10.54 -19.92 5.22
N GLN A 271 -11.66 -20.04 5.92
CA GLN A 271 -12.98 -20.13 5.32
C GLN A 271 -13.35 -18.79 4.67
N MET A 272 -12.99 -18.64 3.38
CA MET A 272 -13.03 -17.39 2.64
C MET A 272 -13.81 -17.53 1.33
N ALA A 273 -14.23 -16.41 0.74
CA ALA A 273 -14.79 -16.37 -0.61
C ALA A 273 -13.78 -16.93 -1.63
N ASN A 274 -14.29 -17.64 -2.66
CA ASN A 274 -13.46 -18.33 -3.65
C ASN A 274 -12.35 -17.45 -4.28
N ASP A 275 -12.67 -16.19 -4.61
CA ASP A 275 -11.71 -15.26 -5.21
C ASP A 275 -10.50 -14.97 -4.30
N LEU A 276 -10.72 -14.94 -2.98
CA LEU A 276 -9.66 -14.67 -2.01
C LEU A 276 -8.75 -15.88 -1.83
N ALA A 277 -9.33 -17.10 -1.82
CA ALA A 277 -8.57 -18.34 -1.79
C ALA A 277 -7.64 -18.46 -3.03
N GLU A 278 -8.11 -18.07 -4.21
CA GLU A 278 -7.30 -18.06 -5.43
C GLU A 278 -6.13 -17.06 -5.32
N LEU A 279 -6.37 -15.85 -4.83
CA LEU A 279 -5.33 -14.85 -4.58
C LEU A 279 -4.29 -15.34 -3.56
N ALA A 280 -4.74 -15.98 -2.49
CA ALA A 280 -3.87 -16.53 -1.44
C ALA A 280 -3.00 -17.67 -2.00
N GLN A 281 -3.60 -18.58 -2.78
CA GLN A 281 -2.87 -19.69 -3.41
C GLN A 281 -1.84 -19.17 -4.42
N LYS A 282 -2.20 -18.18 -5.24
CA LYS A 282 -1.29 -17.51 -6.16
C LYS A 282 -0.10 -16.86 -5.44
N PHE A 283 -0.35 -16.20 -4.31
CA PHE A 283 0.71 -15.60 -3.51
C PHE A 283 1.62 -16.68 -2.93
N ARG A 284 1.04 -17.73 -2.33
CA ARG A 284 1.76 -18.89 -1.81
C ARG A 284 2.69 -19.50 -2.85
N SER A 285 2.18 -19.83 -4.04
CA SER A 285 2.98 -20.42 -5.11
C SER A 285 4.19 -19.56 -5.46
N ARG A 286 4.03 -18.24 -5.56
CA ARG A 286 5.15 -17.32 -5.85
C ARG A 286 6.20 -17.29 -4.75
N VAL A 287 5.76 -17.29 -3.48
CA VAL A 287 6.66 -17.35 -2.33
C VAL A 287 7.52 -18.60 -2.39
N TYR A 288 6.90 -19.77 -2.58
CA TYR A 288 7.63 -21.04 -2.62
C TYR A 288 8.52 -21.16 -3.85
N SER A 289 8.08 -20.75 -5.04
CA SER A 289 8.94 -20.75 -6.24
C SER A 289 10.21 -19.93 -6.02
N PHE A 290 10.10 -18.75 -5.40
CA PHE A 290 11.26 -17.91 -5.10
C PHE A 290 12.20 -18.53 -4.05
N LEU A 291 11.65 -19.21 -3.03
CA LEU A 291 12.44 -19.89 -2.00
C LEU A 291 13.15 -21.13 -2.57
N GLU A 292 12.55 -21.84 -3.52
CA GLU A 292 13.17 -22.98 -4.22
C GLU A 292 14.28 -22.52 -5.19
N GLU A 293 14.11 -21.37 -5.84
CA GLU A 293 15.13 -20.74 -6.70
C GLU A 293 16.34 -20.22 -5.93
N LYS A 294 16.19 -19.94 -4.63
CA LYS A 294 17.29 -19.67 -3.70
C LYS A 294 17.68 -20.97 -2.98
N PRO A 295 18.51 -21.86 -3.56
CA PRO A 295 19.14 -22.87 -2.73
C PRO A 295 19.87 -22.12 -1.62
N LEU A 296 19.62 -22.54 -0.37
CA LEU A 296 20.38 -22.13 0.79
C LEU A 296 21.85 -22.03 0.36
N THR A 297 22.39 -20.82 0.29
CA THR A 297 23.82 -20.63 0.49
C THR A 297 24.06 -20.97 1.95
N ALA A 298 24.01 -22.27 2.22
CA ALA A 298 24.53 -22.89 3.40
C ALA A 298 25.99 -22.48 3.50
N ASP A 299 26.37 -22.15 4.72
CA ASP A 299 27.72 -21.97 5.21
C ASP A 299 28.85 -22.32 4.25
N GLY A 300 29.81 -21.41 4.14
CA GLY A 300 31.17 -21.74 3.78
C GLY A 300 31.69 -22.82 4.73
N SER A 301 31.53 -24.08 4.35
CA SER A 301 32.20 -25.24 4.90
C SER A 301 32.29 -26.27 3.80
N ASN A 302 33.39 -26.17 3.04
CA ASN A 302 33.82 -27.12 2.03
C ASN A 302 33.79 -28.57 2.59
N PRO A 303 33.01 -29.50 2.03
CA PRO A 303 33.17 -30.91 2.30
C PRO A 303 34.10 -31.51 1.24
N ASN A 304 35.35 -31.08 1.17
CA ASN A 304 36.38 -31.72 0.33
C ASN A 304 37.79 -31.24 0.69
N ALA A 305 38.23 -31.50 1.92
CA ALA A 305 39.64 -31.41 2.29
C ALA A 305 39.96 -32.37 3.45
N SER A 306 39.81 -33.68 3.24
CA SER A 306 40.58 -34.65 4.02
C SER A 306 40.65 -36.00 3.29
N ARG A 307 41.42 -36.00 2.20
CA ARG A 307 42.08 -37.19 1.69
C ARG A 307 43.54 -36.84 1.47
N LYS A 308 44.36 -37.06 2.51
CA LYS A 308 45.74 -37.53 2.37
C LYS A 308 46.35 -37.88 3.74
N SER A 309 46.62 -39.18 3.88
CA SER A 309 47.80 -39.78 4.48
C SER A 309 48.14 -39.44 5.94
N LEU A 310 47.84 -40.39 6.83
CA LEU A 310 48.75 -40.76 7.91
C LEU A 310 49.02 -42.26 7.81
N ASN A 311 50.22 -42.58 7.33
CA ASN A 311 50.86 -43.87 7.48
C ASN A 311 51.08 -44.10 8.97
N PHE A 312 50.56 -45.20 9.50
CA PHE A 312 51.17 -45.85 10.67
C PHE A 312 51.39 -47.31 10.33
N GLN A 313 52.67 -47.63 10.31
CA GLN A 313 53.25 -48.95 10.15
C GLN A 313 53.66 -49.37 11.54
N GLU A 314 53.02 -50.38 12.11
CA GLU A 314 53.64 -51.13 13.19
C GLU A 314 53.18 -52.58 13.15
N GLN A 315 54.19 -53.44 13.14
CA GLN A 315 54.14 -54.87 12.96
C GLN A 315 54.57 -55.50 14.29
N ARG A 316 53.90 -56.61 14.63
CA ARG A 316 54.35 -57.74 15.48
C ARG A 316 54.10 -57.71 17.00
N ASP A 317 53.29 -58.70 17.36
CA ASP A 317 53.59 -59.83 18.26
C ASP A 317 54.14 -59.55 19.66
N SER A 318 53.32 -59.80 20.68
CA SER A 318 53.63 -60.86 21.66
C SER A 318 52.45 -61.16 22.59
N LEU A 319 52.25 -62.45 22.76
CA LEU A 319 51.29 -63.15 23.61
C LEU A 319 51.88 -63.32 25.04
N VAL A 320 51.01 -63.53 26.04
CA VAL A 320 51.29 -64.14 27.39
C VAL A 320 51.88 -63.14 28.42
N ASP A 321 51.44 -62.99 29.68
CA ASP A 321 50.67 -63.81 30.62
C ASP A 321 49.99 -62.93 31.70
N ARG A 322 49.00 -63.49 32.41
CA ARG A 322 48.45 -63.00 33.70
C ARG A 322 49.52 -63.08 34.83
N PRO A 323 49.41 -62.46 36.04
CA PRO A 323 48.17 -62.36 36.85
C PRO A 323 47.99 -61.14 37.79
N ILE A 324 46.76 -61.03 38.33
CA ILE A 324 46.31 -60.30 39.54
C ILE A 324 46.73 -61.14 40.80
N PRO A 325 46.75 -60.72 42.10
CA PRO A 325 46.57 -59.41 42.78
C PRO A 325 47.65 -59.05 43.84
N ARG A 326 47.79 -57.76 44.15
CA ARG A 326 47.37 -57.12 45.43
C ARG A 326 47.67 -55.63 45.37
#